data_AF-A0A9P7ZA71-F1
#
_entry.id   AF-A0A9P7ZA71-F1
#
_cell.length_a   1.000
_cell.length_b   1.000
_cell.length_c   1.000
_cell.angle_alpha   90.00
_cell.angle_beta   90.00
_cell.angle_gamma   90.00
#
_symmetry.space_group_name_H-M   'P 1'
#
loop_
_entity.id
_entity.type
_entity.pdbx_description
1 polymer ?
#
loop_
_entity_poly.entity_id
_entity_poly.type
_entity_poly.pdbx_seq_one_letter_code
_entity_poly.pdbx_strand_id
1 'polypeptide(L)'
;MTIRTRIDNFQGSDSEYIIYLERKVTQLTRPHSPPSSPQADVGDKLRFVPFEPGTLATCGKTTPNRWQNEMDKMLGSFPGDGDWSSKRESTGLSTESKLLLAFDIITGISMPSVKPTTVGSNLLAPAELDTAFRLVGGYAKSVAAMNTEKVFTTQIVNFCNVIFVSQCCVLLHQGVEASRVDDLMKICISKSDPKNLGVLRRGAIWVNRMIRVLAGDGLGQRASEAFVLCGETVAQYGRFADAGENGFSYFRKSVQARGFNESNAHTFLPFWIPFFIKTILGDVYR
;
A
#
# COMPACT_ATOMS: atom_id res chain seq x y z
N MET A 1 9.20 -15.06 -24.10
CA MET A 1 7.81 -15.00 -23.60
C MET A 1 7.84 -15.43 -22.14
N THR A 2 7.94 -14.48 -21.21
CA THR A 2 7.93 -14.79 -19.77
C THR A 2 6.51 -15.15 -19.37
N ILE A 3 6.31 -16.36 -18.86
CA ILE A 3 5.02 -16.84 -18.37
C ILE A 3 4.64 -15.96 -17.18
N ARG A 4 3.60 -15.14 -17.32
CA ARG A 4 3.06 -14.37 -16.18
C ARG A 4 2.35 -15.37 -15.27
N THR A 5 2.97 -15.75 -14.15
CA THR A 5 2.34 -16.54 -13.10
C THR A 5 1.16 -15.76 -12.55
N ARG A 6 -0.07 -16.21 -12.80
CA ARG A 6 -1.32 -15.65 -12.26
C ARG A 6 -1.79 -16.46 -11.06
N ILE A 7 -2.64 -15.86 -10.23
CA ILE A 7 -3.29 -16.60 -9.12
C ILE A 7 -3.93 -17.88 -9.68
N ASP A 8 -3.77 -18.97 -8.92
CA ASP A 8 -4.22 -20.33 -9.25
C ASP A 8 -3.66 -20.86 -10.58
N ASN A 9 -2.49 -20.35 -11.01
CA ASN A 9 -1.87 -20.64 -12.31
C ASN A 9 -2.81 -20.44 -13.51
N PHE A 10 -3.73 -19.48 -13.40
CA PHE A 10 -4.75 -19.22 -14.41
C PHE A 10 -4.16 -19.00 -15.81
N GLN A 11 -4.61 -19.79 -16.77
CA GLN A 11 -4.25 -19.69 -18.19
C GLN A 11 -5.35 -18.94 -18.94
N GLY A 12 -5.00 -17.87 -19.66
CA GLY A 12 -5.95 -17.11 -20.48
C GLY A 12 -5.48 -15.70 -20.83
N SER A 13 -6.31 -14.95 -21.54
CA SER A 13 -6.13 -13.52 -21.83
C SER A 13 -6.28 -12.64 -20.58
N ASP A 14 -5.88 -11.36 -20.67
CA ASP A 14 -6.09 -10.39 -19.59
C ASP A 14 -7.60 -10.19 -19.31
N SER A 15 -8.46 -10.19 -20.35
CA SER A 15 -9.92 -10.08 -20.20
C SER A 15 -10.54 -11.26 -19.46
N GLU A 16 -10.13 -12.49 -19.77
CA GLU A 16 -10.60 -13.69 -19.06
C GLU A 16 -10.13 -13.71 -17.62
N TYR A 17 -8.93 -13.17 -17.34
CA TYR A 17 -8.42 -13.08 -15.98
C TYR A 17 -9.21 -12.09 -15.12
N ILE A 18 -9.65 -10.96 -15.70
CA ILE A 18 -10.54 -10.01 -15.00
C ILE A 18 -11.83 -10.71 -14.58
N ILE A 19 -12.51 -11.41 -15.49
CA ILE A 19 -13.75 -12.15 -15.19
C ILE A 19 -13.53 -13.18 -14.07
N TYR A 20 -12.41 -13.89 -14.11
CA TYR A 20 -12.03 -14.84 -13.07
C TYR A 20 -11.87 -14.15 -11.71
N LEU A 21 -11.22 -12.98 -11.65
CA LEU A 21 -11.05 -12.21 -10.41
C LEU A 21 -12.37 -11.66 -9.88
N GLU A 22 -13.27 -11.17 -10.74
CA GLU A 22 -14.62 -10.73 -10.35
C GLU A 22 -15.43 -11.86 -9.67
N ARG A 23 -15.34 -13.08 -10.21
CA ARG A 23 -15.95 -14.27 -9.60
C ARG A 23 -15.33 -14.61 -8.25
N LYS A 24 -14.01 -14.49 -8.11
CA LYS A 24 -13.29 -14.75 -6.86
C LYS A 24 -13.69 -13.75 -5.77
N VAL A 25 -13.80 -12.46 -6.08
CA VAL A 25 -14.34 -11.44 -5.16
C VAL A 25 -15.72 -11.86 -4.67
N THR A 26 -16.64 -12.18 -5.60
CA THR A 26 -18.02 -12.56 -5.27
C THR A 26 -18.11 -13.79 -4.35
N GLN A 27 -17.20 -14.76 -4.50
CA GLN A 27 -17.14 -15.95 -3.65
C GLN A 27 -16.71 -15.60 -2.22
N LEU A 28 -15.72 -14.71 -2.08
CA LEU A 28 -15.18 -14.26 -0.80
C LEU A 28 -16.14 -13.31 -0.05
N THR A 29 -17.05 -12.63 -0.75
CA THR A 29 -18.08 -11.78 -0.12
C THR A 29 -19.18 -12.60 0.59
N ARG A 30 -19.20 -13.94 0.48
CA ARG A 30 -20.16 -14.78 1.22
C ARG A 30 -19.75 -14.90 2.70
N PRO A 31 -20.68 -14.81 3.67
CA PRO A 31 -20.32 -14.68 5.07
C PRO A 31 -19.64 -15.96 5.61
N HIS A 32 -18.44 -15.83 6.17
CA HIS A 32 -17.80 -16.85 7.00
C HIS A 32 -17.54 -16.29 8.40
N SER A 33 -18.02 -17.02 9.41
CA SER A 33 -17.91 -16.68 10.82
C SER A 33 -16.51 -17.02 11.37
N PRO A 34 -15.88 -16.17 12.19
CA PRO A 34 -14.56 -16.43 12.75
C PRO A 34 -14.63 -17.19 14.09
N PRO A 35 -13.64 -18.05 14.43
CA PRO A 35 -13.40 -18.52 15.79
C PRO A 35 -12.36 -17.67 16.53
N SER A 36 -12.51 -17.58 17.85
CA SER A 36 -11.69 -16.85 18.81
C SER A 36 -10.69 -17.76 19.54
N SER A 37 -9.62 -17.16 20.13
CA SER A 37 -8.91 -17.47 21.42
C SER A 37 -7.36 -17.29 21.31
N PRO A 38 -6.55 -17.41 22.39
CA PRO A 38 -6.21 -16.34 23.34
C PRO A 38 -4.68 -16.12 23.55
N GLN A 39 -4.35 -15.15 24.43
CA GLN A 39 -3.02 -14.58 24.73
C GLN A 39 -2.05 -15.49 25.52
N ALA A 40 -0.75 -15.17 25.46
CA ALA A 40 0.27 -15.60 26.41
C ALA A 40 1.13 -14.42 26.91
N ASP A 41 1.61 -14.56 28.14
CA ASP A 41 2.31 -13.61 29.02
C ASP A 41 3.75 -14.07 29.24
N VAL A 42 4.74 -13.15 29.27
CA VAL A 42 6.04 -13.30 29.96
C VAL A 42 6.59 -11.90 30.25
N GLY A 43 6.92 -11.64 31.52
CA GLY A 43 7.58 -10.41 31.96
C GLY A 43 9.11 -10.49 31.95
N ASP A 44 9.77 -9.33 31.93
CA ASP A 44 10.98 -9.14 32.72
C ASP A 44 11.30 -7.65 33.02
N LYS A 45 12.06 -7.43 34.10
CA LYS A 45 12.42 -6.13 34.68
C LYS A 45 13.35 -5.30 33.80
N LEU A 46 13.07 -3.99 33.67
CA LEU A 46 14.01 -3.01 33.12
C LEU A 46 14.33 -1.90 34.13
N ARG A 47 15.62 -1.54 34.22
CA ARG A 47 16.13 -0.36 34.94
C ARG A 47 16.37 0.77 33.93
N PHE A 48 16.05 1.99 34.33
CA PHE A 48 16.27 3.20 33.53
C PHE A 48 17.70 3.74 33.72
N VAL A 49 18.37 4.09 32.62
CA VAL A 49 19.62 4.88 32.62
C VAL A 49 19.33 6.21 31.92
N PRO A 50 19.68 7.36 32.52
CA PRO A 50 19.52 8.67 31.88
C PRO A 50 20.40 8.79 30.62
N PHE A 51 19.79 9.19 29.50
CA PHE A 51 20.49 9.50 28.25
C PHE A 51 20.78 11.00 28.20
N GLU A 52 22.06 11.37 28.10
CA GLU A 52 22.47 12.75 27.81
C GLU A 52 22.79 12.90 26.31
N PRO A 53 22.20 13.89 25.61
CA PRO A 53 22.44 14.07 24.19
C PRO A 53 23.81 14.70 23.92
N GLY A 54 24.74 13.89 23.42
CA GLY A 54 25.99 14.36 22.84
C GLY A 54 25.75 15.13 21.53
N THR A 55 26.46 16.24 21.39
CA THR A 55 26.39 17.16 20.25
C THR A 55 26.85 16.47 18.96
N LEU A 56 25.97 16.35 17.97
CA LEU A 56 26.30 15.75 16.68
C LEU A 56 27.15 16.72 15.84
N ALA A 57 28.37 16.30 15.54
CA ALA A 57 29.22 16.93 14.53
C ALA A 57 28.60 16.77 13.14
N THR A 58 28.36 17.88 12.44
CA THR A 58 27.95 17.90 11.05
C THR A 58 29.15 17.61 10.15
N CYS A 59 29.25 16.36 9.69
CA CYS A 59 30.13 16.00 8.58
C CYS A 59 29.39 16.24 7.26
N GLY A 60 29.91 17.15 6.44
CA GLY A 60 29.37 17.48 5.12
C GLY A 60 29.32 16.25 4.23
N LYS A 61 28.11 15.82 3.86
CA LYS A 61 27.90 14.77 2.85
C LYS A 61 27.34 15.42 1.60
N THR A 62 28.01 15.18 0.48
CA THR A 62 27.52 15.38 -0.88
C THR A 62 26.07 14.91 -0.96
N THR A 63 25.14 15.82 -1.20
CA THR A 63 23.71 15.55 -1.21
C THR A 63 23.41 14.54 -2.32
N PRO A 64 22.98 13.30 -2.02
CA PRO A 64 22.54 12.40 -3.05
C PRO A 64 21.28 12.99 -3.71
N ASN A 65 21.06 12.71 -4.99
CA ASN A 65 19.85 13.16 -5.68
C ASN A 65 18.62 12.65 -4.90
N ARG A 66 17.80 13.58 -4.40
CA ARG A 66 16.65 13.29 -3.51
C ARG A 66 15.80 12.11 -3.99
N TRP A 67 15.54 12.02 -5.29
CA TRP A 67 14.73 10.95 -5.89
C TRP A 67 15.38 9.57 -5.76
N GLN A 68 16.72 9.46 -5.78
CA GLN A 68 17.44 8.19 -5.60
C GLN A 68 17.28 7.70 -4.16
N ASN A 69 17.53 8.56 -3.17
CA ASN A 69 17.35 8.21 -1.76
C ASN A 69 15.92 7.78 -1.44
N GLU A 70 14.93 8.52 -1.97
CA GLU A 70 13.51 8.17 -1.82
C GLU A 70 13.21 6.81 -2.46
N MET A 71 13.76 6.52 -3.64
CA MET A 71 13.60 5.23 -4.31
C MET A 71 14.28 4.08 -3.56
N ASP A 72 15.49 4.28 -3.05
CA ASP A 72 16.20 3.27 -2.25
C ASP A 72 15.45 2.96 -0.95
N LYS A 73 14.89 3.99 -0.31
CA LYS A 73 14.03 3.82 0.87
C LYS A 73 12.78 3.01 0.54
N MET A 74 12.08 3.35 -0.55
CA MET A 74 10.90 2.64 -1.01
C MET A 74 11.23 1.17 -1.29
N LEU A 75 12.25 0.91 -2.11
CA LEU A 75 12.70 -0.44 -2.42
C LEU A 75 13.16 -1.17 -1.15
N GLY A 76 13.88 -0.49 -0.26
CA GLY A 76 14.33 -1.00 1.04
C GLY A 76 13.21 -1.49 1.94
N SER A 77 12.01 -0.94 1.76
CA SER A 77 10.84 -1.37 2.51
C SER A 77 10.09 -2.56 1.90
N PHE A 78 10.45 -2.99 0.68
CA PHE A 78 9.83 -4.15 0.05
C PHE A 78 10.23 -5.43 0.79
N PRO A 79 9.28 -6.34 1.08
CA PRO A 79 9.58 -7.55 1.83
C PRO A 79 10.49 -8.49 1.05
N GLY A 80 11.43 -9.13 1.75
CA GLY A 80 12.20 -10.27 1.22
C GLY A 80 11.44 -11.59 1.34
N ASP A 81 12.11 -12.70 1.06
CA ASP A 81 11.54 -14.04 1.22
C ASP A 81 11.26 -14.31 2.71
N GLY A 82 10.00 -14.57 3.06
CA GLY A 82 9.53 -14.78 4.44
C GLY A 82 8.88 -13.55 5.10
N ASP A 83 9.23 -12.33 4.69
CA ASP A 83 8.80 -11.09 5.37
C ASP A 83 7.37 -10.65 5.03
N TRP A 84 6.76 -11.22 3.99
CA TRP A 84 5.48 -10.76 3.45
C TRP A 84 4.32 -10.88 4.44
N SER A 85 4.26 -11.95 5.22
CA SER A 85 3.20 -12.14 6.22
C SER A 85 3.31 -11.11 7.33
N SER A 86 4.51 -10.91 7.89
CA SER A 86 4.77 -9.89 8.90
C SER A 86 4.51 -8.48 8.36
N LYS A 87 4.83 -8.23 7.08
CA LYS A 87 4.50 -6.95 6.46
C LYS A 87 2.99 -6.74 6.39
N ARG A 88 2.22 -7.74 5.92
CA ARG A 88 0.75 -7.68 5.90
C ARG A 88 0.16 -7.43 7.28
N GLU A 89 0.68 -8.08 8.32
CA GLU A 89 0.26 -7.84 9.70
C GLU A 89 0.52 -6.39 10.12
N SER A 90 1.74 -5.89 9.87
CA SER A 90 2.11 -4.51 10.21
C SER A 90 1.31 -3.45 9.46
N THR A 91 0.77 -3.79 8.27
CA THR A 91 -0.07 -2.90 7.47
C THR A 91 -1.56 -3.14 7.66
N GLY A 92 -1.96 -4.08 8.51
CA GLY A 92 -3.37 -4.43 8.74
C GLY A 92 -4.05 -5.15 7.57
N LEU A 93 -3.28 -5.80 6.68
CA LEU A 93 -3.75 -6.55 5.49
C LEU A 93 -3.55 -8.07 5.64
N SER A 94 -3.40 -8.58 6.86
CA SER A 94 -3.19 -10.00 7.14
C SER A 94 -4.47 -10.84 7.18
N THR A 95 -5.64 -10.21 7.30
CA THR A 95 -6.93 -10.92 7.41
C THR A 95 -7.78 -10.75 6.15
N GLU A 96 -8.59 -11.75 5.85
CA GLU A 96 -9.52 -11.73 4.71
C GLU A 96 -10.50 -10.56 4.80
N SER A 97 -11.06 -10.27 5.98
CA SER A 97 -11.99 -9.15 6.17
C SER A 97 -11.34 -7.79 5.89
N LYS A 98 -10.06 -7.60 6.27
CA LYS A 98 -9.33 -6.36 5.96
C LYS A 98 -8.93 -6.27 4.50
N LEU A 99 -8.60 -7.41 3.86
CA LEU A 99 -8.39 -7.47 2.41
C LEU A 99 -9.66 -7.06 1.67
N LEU A 100 -10.81 -7.64 2.00
CA LEU A 100 -12.11 -7.28 1.39
C LEU A 100 -12.45 -5.81 1.62
N LEU A 101 -12.26 -5.29 2.84
CA LEU A 101 -12.43 -3.87 3.12
C LEU A 101 -11.52 -2.98 2.24
N ALA A 102 -10.27 -3.38 2.04
CA ALA A 102 -9.37 -2.66 1.13
C ALA A 102 -9.89 -2.69 -0.31
N PHE A 103 -10.37 -3.83 -0.80
CA PHE A 103 -11.01 -3.94 -2.11
C PHE A 103 -12.23 -3.02 -2.23
N ASP A 104 -13.11 -3.00 -1.24
CA ASP A 104 -14.31 -2.16 -1.25
C ASP A 104 -13.97 -0.67 -1.24
N ILE A 105 -12.94 -0.27 -0.48
CA ILE A 105 -12.45 1.12 -0.47
C ILE A 105 -11.85 1.49 -1.83
N ILE A 106 -11.01 0.62 -2.42
CA ILE A 106 -10.34 0.89 -3.69
C ILE A 106 -11.35 1.00 -4.85
N THR A 107 -12.38 0.14 -4.84
CA THR A 107 -13.45 0.14 -5.85
C THR A 107 -14.52 1.21 -5.61
N GLY A 108 -14.48 1.91 -4.47
CA GLY A 108 -15.45 2.95 -4.12
C GLY A 108 -16.81 2.41 -3.64
N ILE A 109 -16.92 1.10 -3.37
CA ILE A 109 -18.13 0.46 -2.84
C ILE A 109 -18.33 0.84 -1.37
N SER A 110 -17.25 1.00 -0.61
CA SER A 110 -17.30 1.35 0.82
C SER A 110 -16.49 2.61 1.09
N MET A 111 -17.14 3.61 1.69
CA MET A 111 -16.48 4.82 2.18
C MET A 111 -16.20 4.65 3.68
N PRO A 112 -15.01 5.02 4.19
CA PRO A 112 -14.72 4.98 5.62
C PRO A 112 -15.73 5.84 6.38
N SER A 113 -16.68 5.19 7.07
CA SER A 113 -17.55 5.88 8.02
C SER A 113 -16.73 6.10 9.29
N VAL A 114 -16.35 7.35 9.53
CA VAL A 114 -15.69 7.75 10.78
C VAL A 114 -16.74 7.65 11.90
N LYS A 115 -16.83 6.48 12.53
CA LYS A 115 -17.56 6.34 13.79
C LYS A 115 -16.61 6.81 14.91
N PRO A 116 -17.02 7.77 15.76
CA PRO A 116 -16.21 8.16 16.90
C PRO A 116 -15.97 6.93 17.79
N THR A 117 -14.70 6.62 18.06
CA THR A 117 -14.36 5.60 19.04
C THR A 117 -14.69 6.13 20.42
N THR A 118 -15.77 5.63 21.01
CA THR A 118 -16.13 5.96 22.40
C THR A 118 -15.08 5.34 23.32
N VAL A 119 -14.20 6.16 23.89
CA VAL A 119 -13.28 5.72 24.94
C VAL A 119 -14.12 5.44 26.19
N GLY A 120 -14.30 4.16 26.52
CA GLY A 120 -15.01 3.74 27.71
C GLY A 120 -14.26 4.17 28.97
N SER A 121 -14.75 5.21 29.63
CA SER A 121 -14.29 5.62 30.95
C SER A 121 -14.97 4.77 32.02
N ASN A 122 -14.23 3.80 32.57
CA ASN A 122 -14.61 3.17 33.83
C ASN A 122 -13.64 3.65 34.92
N LEU A 123 -14.17 4.44 35.86
CA LEU A 123 -13.49 4.86 37.08
C LEU A 123 -13.80 3.87 38.22
N LEU A 124 -12.79 3.51 39.03
CA LEU A 124 -12.77 3.44 40.52
C LEU A 124 -11.69 2.46 41.09
N ALA A 125 -11.25 2.74 42.33
CA ALA A 125 -9.99 2.41 43.05
C ALA A 125 -9.89 1.02 43.76
N PRO A 126 -8.90 0.73 44.66
CA PRO A 126 -7.44 0.78 44.54
C PRO A 126 -6.78 -0.60 44.71
N ALA A 127 -5.95 -0.97 43.74
CA ALA A 127 -4.68 -1.67 43.93
C ALA A 127 -3.70 -0.87 43.05
N GLU A 128 -3.20 0.24 43.59
CA GLU A 128 -2.87 1.44 42.81
C GLU A 128 -1.85 1.20 41.69
N LEU A 129 -0.90 0.28 41.88
CA LEU A 129 0.09 -0.03 40.85
C LEU A 129 -0.44 -1.03 39.79
N ASP A 130 -1.18 -2.07 40.20
CA ASP A 130 -1.70 -3.08 39.27
C ASP A 130 -2.86 -2.52 38.41
N THR A 131 -3.75 -1.74 39.04
CA THR A 131 -4.81 -1.01 38.33
C THR A 131 -4.21 0.03 37.38
N ALA A 132 -3.21 0.80 37.80
CA ALA A 132 -2.54 1.75 36.91
C ALA A 132 -1.82 1.04 35.75
N PHE A 133 -1.11 -0.06 36.02
CA PHE A 133 -0.44 -0.87 35.00
C PHE A 133 -1.43 -1.42 33.97
N ARG A 134 -2.59 -1.92 34.42
CA ARG A 134 -3.66 -2.40 33.54
C ARG A 134 -4.28 -1.28 32.70
N LEU A 135 -4.51 -0.10 33.28
CA LEU A 135 -5.06 1.06 32.56
C LEU A 135 -4.08 1.59 31.50
N VAL A 136 -2.81 1.77 31.87
CA VAL A 136 -1.75 2.19 30.94
C VAL A 136 -1.54 1.13 29.86
N GLY A 137 -1.55 -0.16 30.22
CA GLY A 137 -1.48 -1.27 29.27
C GLY A 137 -2.67 -1.29 28.30
N GLY A 138 -3.88 -0.99 28.78
CA GLY A 138 -5.08 -0.83 27.95
C GLY A 138 -4.94 0.35 26.97
N TYR A 139 -4.49 1.50 27.45
CA TYR A 139 -4.25 2.67 26.60
C TYR A 139 -3.16 2.40 25.55
N ALA A 140 -2.05 1.76 25.93
CA ALA A 140 -0.98 1.39 25.01
C ALA A 140 -1.48 0.46 23.89
N LYS A 141 -2.33 -0.53 24.21
CA LYS A 141 -2.99 -1.41 23.22
C LYS A 141 -3.88 -0.61 22.26
N SER A 142 -4.65 0.35 22.77
CA SER A 142 -5.48 1.23 21.94
C SER A 142 -4.64 2.11 21.00
N VAL A 143 -3.54 2.68 21.50
CA VAL A 143 -2.60 3.45 20.67
C VAL A 143 -1.96 2.56 19.59
N ALA A 144 -1.56 1.34 19.93
CA ALA A 144 -1.04 0.38 18.97
C ALA A 144 -2.06 0.06 17.87
N ALA A 145 -3.32 -0.22 18.24
CA ALA A 145 -4.39 -0.46 17.28
C ALA A 145 -4.65 0.75 16.37
N MET A 146 -4.69 1.97 16.92
CA MET A 146 -4.84 3.20 16.12
C MET A 146 -3.67 3.41 15.15
N ASN A 147 -2.44 3.08 15.55
CA ASN A 147 -1.29 3.16 14.66
C ASN A 147 -1.39 2.16 13.51
N THR A 148 -1.84 0.93 13.75
CA THR A 148 -2.09 -0.06 12.69
C THR A 148 -3.16 0.42 11.72
N GLU A 149 -4.28 0.96 12.22
CA GLU A 149 -5.34 1.54 11.37
C GLU A 149 -4.81 2.72 10.55
N LYS A 150 -4.00 3.60 11.14
CA LYS A 150 -3.36 4.70 10.42
C LYS A 150 -2.47 4.19 9.29
N VAL A 151 -1.64 3.17 9.52
CA VAL A 151 -0.79 2.57 8.49
C VAL A 151 -1.65 1.98 7.37
N PHE A 152 -2.65 1.17 7.72
CA PHE A 152 -3.62 0.61 6.77
C PHE A 152 -4.25 1.71 5.90
N THR A 153 -4.87 2.71 6.52
CA THR A 153 -5.54 3.79 5.78
C THR A 153 -4.57 4.55 4.88
N THR A 154 -3.36 4.85 5.37
CA THR A 154 -2.35 5.57 4.58
C THR A 154 -1.96 4.78 3.33
N GLN A 155 -1.70 3.48 3.49
CA GLN A 155 -1.31 2.61 2.39
C GLN A 155 -2.42 2.47 1.35
N ILE A 156 -3.66 2.23 1.79
CA ILE A 156 -4.82 2.13 0.90
C ILE A 156 -5.05 3.45 0.16
N VAL A 157 -5.01 4.59 0.85
CA VAL A 157 -5.18 5.90 0.20
C VAL A 157 -4.09 6.18 -0.82
N ASN A 158 -2.82 5.87 -0.51
CA ASN A 158 -1.73 6.02 -1.47
C ASN A 158 -1.99 5.20 -2.75
N PHE A 159 -2.44 3.96 -2.59
CA PHE A 159 -2.75 3.10 -3.73
C PHE A 159 -4.01 3.55 -4.50
N CYS A 160 -5.07 3.97 -3.80
CA CYS A 160 -6.26 4.57 -4.41
C CYS A 160 -5.87 5.79 -5.26
N ASN A 161 -4.96 6.64 -4.78
CA ASN A 161 -4.48 7.80 -5.54
C ASN A 161 -3.75 7.37 -6.82
N VAL A 162 -2.95 6.29 -6.80
CA VAL A 162 -2.32 5.74 -8.01
C VAL A 162 -3.37 5.23 -8.99
N ILE A 163 -4.39 4.51 -8.52
CA ILE A 163 -5.48 3.98 -9.35
C ILE A 163 -6.27 5.13 -9.97
N PHE A 164 -6.71 6.09 -9.17
CA PHE A 164 -7.46 7.24 -9.63
C PHE A 164 -6.67 8.05 -10.69
N VAL A 165 -5.40 8.35 -10.43
CA VAL A 165 -4.56 9.07 -11.42
C VAL A 165 -4.31 8.23 -12.67
N SER A 166 -4.26 6.89 -12.56
CA SER A 166 -4.21 6.00 -13.72
C SER A 166 -5.51 6.06 -14.54
N GLN A 167 -6.68 6.15 -13.91
CA GLN A 167 -7.97 6.36 -14.60
C GLN A 167 -7.98 7.71 -15.32
N CYS A 168 -7.47 8.77 -14.71
CA CYS A 168 -7.31 10.07 -15.38
C CYS A 168 -6.46 9.95 -16.66
N CYS A 169 -5.41 9.12 -16.66
CA CYS A 169 -4.60 8.86 -17.86
C CYS A 169 -5.41 8.12 -18.94
N VAL A 170 -6.26 7.17 -18.55
CA VAL A 170 -7.17 6.47 -19.47
C VAL A 170 -8.16 7.44 -20.11
N LEU A 171 -8.78 8.33 -19.33
CA LEU A 171 -9.72 9.34 -19.83
C LEU A 171 -9.07 10.27 -20.87
N LEU A 172 -7.83 10.73 -20.61
CA LEU A 172 -7.06 11.51 -21.58
C LEU A 172 -6.83 10.74 -22.89
N HIS A 173 -6.46 9.46 -22.77
CA HIS A 173 -6.24 8.59 -23.93
C HIS A 173 -7.53 8.36 -24.74
N GLN A 174 -8.70 8.50 -24.12
CA GLN A 174 -10.01 8.42 -24.76
C GLN A 174 -10.49 9.77 -25.34
N GLY A 175 -9.66 10.81 -25.29
CA GLY A 175 -9.97 12.11 -25.86
C GLY A 175 -10.74 13.06 -24.93
N VAL A 176 -10.86 12.73 -23.64
CA VAL A 176 -11.38 13.69 -22.66
C VAL A 176 -10.40 14.86 -22.53
N GLU A 177 -10.94 16.07 -22.53
CA GLU A 177 -10.14 17.30 -22.44
C GLU A 177 -9.31 17.36 -21.15
N ALA A 178 -8.06 17.82 -21.27
CA ALA A 178 -7.13 17.89 -20.15
C ALA A 178 -7.62 18.78 -18.99
N SER A 179 -8.32 19.87 -19.28
CA SER A 179 -8.88 20.77 -18.25
C SER A 179 -9.88 20.03 -17.35
N ARG A 180 -10.79 19.24 -17.93
CA ARG A 180 -11.79 18.43 -17.21
C ARG A 180 -11.13 17.35 -16.35
N VAL A 181 -10.09 16.71 -16.87
CA VAL A 181 -9.31 15.72 -16.11
C VAL A 181 -8.53 16.38 -14.98
N ASP A 182 -7.94 17.56 -15.21
CA ASP A 182 -7.26 18.33 -14.19
C ASP A 182 -8.21 18.75 -13.06
N ASP A 183 -9.46 19.12 -13.39
CA ASP A 183 -10.47 19.46 -12.38
C ASP A 183 -10.85 18.27 -11.50
N LEU A 184 -10.95 17.05 -12.07
CA LEU A 184 -11.10 15.83 -11.27
C LEU A 184 -9.92 15.60 -10.33
N MET A 185 -8.69 15.77 -10.83
CA MET A 185 -7.49 15.61 -10.00
C MET A 185 -7.41 16.64 -8.85
N LYS A 186 -7.94 17.84 -9.05
CA LYS A 186 -7.98 18.87 -8.00
C LYS A 186 -8.92 18.56 -6.85
N ILE A 187 -9.89 17.65 -7.02
CA ILE A 187 -10.83 17.26 -5.97
C ILE A 187 -10.08 16.55 -4.82
N CYS A 188 -9.23 15.57 -5.14
CA CYS A 188 -8.65 14.68 -4.12
C CYS A 188 -7.14 14.48 -4.19
N ILE A 189 -6.45 14.90 -5.27
CA ILE A 189 -5.00 14.68 -5.42
C ILE A 189 -4.21 15.93 -5.08
N SER A 190 -4.43 17.02 -5.81
CA SER A 190 -3.69 18.27 -5.59
C SER A 190 -4.36 19.47 -6.23
N LYS A 191 -4.39 20.60 -5.52
CA LYS A 191 -4.86 21.90 -6.04
C LYS A 191 -3.80 22.64 -6.88
N SER A 192 -2.72 21.96 -7.27
CA SER A 192 -1.62 22.55 -8.06
C SER A 192 -2.01 22.88 -9.51
N ASP A 193 -1.10 23.55 -10.21
CA ASP A 193 -1.22 23.87 -11.62
C ASP A 193 -1.16 22.61 -12.54
N PRO A 194 -1.64 22.74 -13.80
CA PRO A 194 -1.65 21.65 -14.79
C PRO A 194 -0.28 20.99 -15.04
N LYS A 195 0.83 21.73 -14.94
CA LYS A 195 2.16 21.17 -15.15
C LYS A 195 2.49 20.17 -14.04
N ASN A 196 2.20 20.52 -12.79
CA ASN A 196 2.37 19.58 -11.68
C ASN A 196 1.40 18.38 -11.78
N LEU A 197 0.14 18.59 -12.18
CA LEU A 197 -0.79 17.48 -12.39
C LEU A 197 -0.29 16.51 -13.48
N GLY A 198 0.37 17.05 -14.52
CA GLY A 198 1.09 16.25 -15.51
C GLY A 198 2.22 15.40 -14.92
N VAL A 199 2.98 15.91 -13.95
CA VAL A 199 4.01 15.14 -13.21
C VAL A 199 3.37 13.99 -12.45
N LEU A 200 2.26 14.23 -11.76
CA LEU A 200 1.55 13.21 -10.99
C LEU A 200 1.02 12.09 -11.90
N ARG A 201 0.48 12.44 -13.08
CA ARG A 201 0.08 11.47 -14.11
C ARG A 201 1.26 10.62 -14.58
N ARG A 202 2.41 11.22 -14.87
CA ARG A 202 3.64 10.47 -15.19
C ARG A 202 4.06 9.54 -14.06
N GLY A 203 3.89 9.96 -12.79
CA GLY A 203 4.12 9.12 -11.63
C GLY A 203 3.26 7.85 -11.61
N ALA A 204 1.96 7.97 -11.86
CA ALA A 204 1.08 6.80 -11.93
C ALA A 204 1.44 5.85 -13.09
N ILE A 205 1.77 6.41 -14.27
CA ILE A 205 2.27 5.62 -15.41
C ILE A 205 3.58 4.90 -15.05
N TRP A 206 4.48 5.59 -14.34
CA TRP A 206 5.74 5.02 -13.88
C TRP A 206 5.50 3.82 -12.94
N VAL A 207 4.57 3.92 -11.98
CA VAL A 207 4.20 2.77 -11.12
C VAL A 207 3.72 1.59 -11.95
N ASN A 208 2.82 1.80 -12.90
CA ASN A 208 2.32 0.74 -13.78
C ASN A 208 3.45 0.06 -14.57
N ARG A 209 4.45 0.83 -15.03
CA ARG A 209 5.64 0.29 -15.69
C ARG A 209 6.52 -0.50 -14.70
N MET A 210 6.69 -0.03 -13.46
CA MET A 210 7.53 -0.70 -12.46
C MET A 210 6.92 -2.01 -11.97
N ILE A 211 5.59 -2.05 -11.76
CA ILE A 211 4.88 -3.29 -11.43
C ILE A 211 5.14 -4.36 -12.50
N ARG A 212 5.12 -3.98 -13.79
CA ARG A 212 5.43 -4.92 -14.88
C ARG A 212 6.87 -5.42 -14.84
N VAL A 213 7.83 -4.56 -14.49
CA VAL A 213 9.24 -4.96 -14.33
C VAL A 213 9.38 -5.93 -13.16
N LEU A 214 8.89 -5.58 -11.98
CA LEU A 214 8.92 -6.43 -10.79
C LEU A 214 8.22 -7.78 -11.01
N ALA A 215 7.10 -7.77 -11.72
CA ALA A 215 6.38 -9.00 -12.04
C ALA A 215 7.19 -9.95 -12.93
N GLY A 216 8.01 -9.39 -13.84
CA GLY A 216 8.92 -10.17 -14.68
C GLY A 216 10.22 -10.57 -13.98
N ASP A 217 10.66 -9.78 -13.00
CA ASP A 217 11.91 -9.97 -12.25
C ASP A 217 11.66 -10.68 -10.90
N GLY A 218 10.77 -11.67 -10.87
CA GLY A 218 10.61 -12.62 -9.76
C GLY A 218 9.41 -12.38 -8.83
N LEU A 219 8.89 -11.15 -8.69
CA LEU A 219 7.76 -10.93 -7.76
C LEU A 219 6.41 -11.41 -8.29
N GLY A 220 6.27 -11.66 -9.59
CA GLY A 220 5.02 -12.11 -10.20
C GLY A 220 3.82 -11.26 -9.79
N GLN A 221 2.79 -11.89 -9.21
CA GLN A 221 1.58 -11.21 -8.72
C GLN A 221 1.81 -10.29 -7.51
N ARG A 222 2.88 -10.51 -6.73
CA ARG A 222 3.21 -9.67 -5.57
C ARG A 222 3.78 -8.31 -5.96
N ALA A 223 4.11 -8.10 -7.23
CA ALA A 223 4.60 -6.82 -7.72
C ALA A 223 3.64 -5.68 -7.38
N SER A 224 2.33 -5.85 -7.62
CA SER A 224 1.34 -4.84 -7.21
C SER A 224 1.17 -4.76 -5.70
N GLU A 225 1.21 -5.91 -5.02
CA GLU A 225 1.09 -5.97 -3.55
C GLU A 225 2.21 -5.16 -2.87
N ALA A 226 3.43 -5.16 -3.40
CA ALA A 226 4.52 -4.33 -2.90
C ALA A 226 4.14 -2.83 -2.88
N PHE A 227 3.43 -2.35 -3.91
CA PHE A 227 2.94 -0.96 -3.96
C PHE A 227 1.74 -0.70 -3.07
N VAL A 228 1.04 -1.74 -2.60
CA VAL A 228 -0.01 -1.60 -1.58
C VAL A 228 0.59 -1.62 -0.18
N LEU A 229 1.55 -2.50 0.11
CA LEU A 229 2.14 -2.64 1.44
C LEU A 229 3.18 -1.56 1.77
N CYS A 230 3.86 -1.08 0.73
CA CYS A 230 5.04 -0.23 0.83
C CYS A 230 4.96 0.99 -0.08
N GLY A 231 3.75 1.31 -0.57
CA GLY A 231 3.53 2.37 -1.53
C GLY A 231 3.78 3.76 -0.96
N GLU A 232 4.46 4.57 -1.74
CA GLU A 232 4.63 5.99 -1.52
C GLU A 232 3.55 6.81 -2.23
N THR A 233 3.52 8.12 -1.97
CA THR A 233 2.55 9.03 -2.60
C THR A 233 2.81 9.17 -4.11
N VAL A 234 1.76 9.46 -4.89
CA VAL A 234 1.86 9.76 -6.33
C VAL A 234 2.86 10.89 -6.63
N ALA A 235 3.02 11.85 -5.72
CA ALA A 235 4.01 12.91 -5.87
C ALA A 235 5.45 12.40 -5.81
N GLN A 236 5.75 11.37 -5.01
CA GLN A 236 7.07 10.73 -5.01
C GLN A 236 7.31 10.00 -6.34
N TYR A 237 6.32 9.23 -6.80
CA TYR A 237 6.41 8.57 -8.10
C TYR A 237 6.57 9.55 -9.26
N GLY A 238 5.94 10.73 -9.18
CA GLY A 238 6.14 11.81 -10.14
C GLY A 238 7.60 12.27 -10.22
N ARG A 239 8.30 12.37 -9.08
CA ARG A 239 9.74 12.68 -9.07
C ARG A 239 10.58 11.56 -9.66
N PHE A 240 10.22 10.30 -9.42
CA PHE A 240 10.90 9.16 -10.04
C PHE A 240 10.70 9.15 -11.55
N ALA A 241 9.49 9.50 -12.01
CA ALA A 241 9.17 9.61 -13.42
C ALA A 241 9.89 10.77 -14.10
N ASP A 242 10.01 11.92 -13.43
CA ASP A 242 10.72 13.10 -13.94
C ASP A 242 12.25 12.90 -14.01
N ALA A 243 12.80 11.97 -13.23
CA ALA A 243 14.18 11.51 -13.42
C ALA A 243 14.40 10.73 -14.75
N GLY A 244 13.31 10.44 -15.48
CA GLY A 244 13.34 9.89 -16.84
C GLY A 244 14.02 8.52 -16.90
N GLU A 245 14.81 8.32 -17.96
CA GLU A 245 15.49 7.06 -18.21
C GLU A 245 16.53 6.72 -17.13
N ASN A 246 17.13 7.73 -16.47
CA ASN A 246 18.03 7.51 -15.34
C ASN A 246 17.28 6.89 -14.16
N GLY A 247 16.08 7.41 -13.85
CA GLY A 247 15.23 6.85 -12.80
C GLY A 247 14.81 5.42 -13.09
N PHE A 248 14.42 5.15 -14.34
CA PHE A 248 14.04 3.81 -14.77
C PHE A 248 15.21 2.81 -14.74
N SER A 249 16.35 3.18 -15.32
CA SER A 249 17.55 2.35 -15.34
C SER A 249 18.07 2.08 -13.93
N TYR A 250 18.02 3.06 -13.04
CA TYR A 250 18.37 2.89 -11.64
C TYR A 250 17.45 1.89 -10.95
N PHE A 251 16.12 2.06 -11.08
CA PHE A 251 15.14 1.13 -10.52
C PHE A 251 15.41 -0.31 -10.96
N ARG A 252 15.57 -0.54 -12.27
CA ARG A 252 15.80 -1.88 -12.82
C ARG A 252 17.08 -2.51 -12.24
N LYS A 253 18.19 -1.76 -12.18
CA LYS A 253 19.44 -2.25 -11.59
C LYS A 253 19.26 -2.61 -10.11
N SER A 254 18.56 -1.77 -9.35
CA SER A 254 18.31 -2.00 -7.92
C SER A 254 17.41 -3.21 -7.67
N VAL A 255 16.41 -3.46 -8.54
CA VAL A 255 15.57 -4.65 -8.49
C VAL A 255 16.38 -5.91 -8.80
N GLN A 256 17.18 -5.89 -9.86
CA GLN A 256 18.03 -7.03 -10.24
C GLN A 256 19.06 -7.36 -9.15
N ALA A 257 19.68 -6.34 -8.56
CA ALA A 257 20.65 -6.51 -7.47
C ALA A 257 20.03 -7.13 -6.21
N ARG A 258 18.72 -6.98 -6.00
CA ARG A 258 18.00 -7.57 -4.86
C ARG A 258 17.66 -9.04 -5.06
N GLY A 259 17.57 -9.50 -6.31
CA GLY A 259 17.30 -10.91 -6.62
C GLY A 259 16.01 -11.43 -5.99
N PHE A 260 14.86 -10.82 -6.31
CA PHE A 260 13.57 -11.35 -5.86
C PHE A 260 13.34 -12.75 -6.44
N ASN A 261 12.97 -13.70 -5.59
CA ASN A 261 12.66 -15.05 -6.03
C ASN A 261 11.19 -15.20 -6.41
N GLU A 262 10.91 -16.10 -7.36
CA GLU A 262 9.54 -16.51 -7.69
C GLU A 262 8.86 -17.08 -6.44
N SER A 263 8.03 -16.26 -5.83
CA SER A 263 7.31 -16.64 -4.62
C SER A 263 5.98 -17.32 -4.99
N ASN A 264 5.74 -18.53 -4.49
CA ASN A 264 4.43 -19.16 -4.50
C ASN A 264 3.37 -18.23 -3.86
N ALA A 265 2.38 -17.86 -4.66
CA ALA A 265 1.42 -16.81 -4.36
C ALA A 265 0.27 -17.33 -3.51
N HIS A 266 0.13 -16.83 -2.27
CA HIS A 266 -1.13 -16.88 -1.54
C HIS A 266 -1.46 -15.49 -1.00
N THR A 267 -1.99 -14.64 -1.87
CA THR A 267 -3.01 -13.66 -1.51
C THR A 267 -4.32 -14.14 -2.11
N PHE A 268 -5.41 -14.07 -1.35
CA PHE A 268 -6.73 -14.51 -1.79
C PHE A 268 -7.24 -13.73 -3.02
N LEU A 269 -6.77 -12.49 -3.22
CA LEU A 269 -7.06 -11.61 -4.35
C LEU A 269 -5.83 -10.76 -4.72
N PRO A 270 -5.55 -10.50 -6.01
CA PRO A 270 -4.40 -9.69 -6.43
C PRO A 270 -4.77 -8.21 -6.51
N PHE A 271 -3.85 -7.32 -6.10
CA PHE A 271 -4.02 -5.87 -6.25
C PHE A 271 -3.71 -5.38 -7.67
N TRP A 272 -4.26 -6.03 -8.69
CA TRP A 272 -3.91 -5.74 -10.07
C TRP A 272 -4.61 -4.47 -10.57
N ILE A 273 -3.84 -3.43 -10.92
CA ILE A 273 -4.39 -2.10 -11.28
C ILE A 273 -5.38 -2.16 -12.47
N PRO A 274 -5.10 -2.86 -13.58
CA PRO A 274 -6.07 -2.99 -14.67
C PRO A 274 -7.41 -3.59 -14.25
N PHE A 275 -7.40 -4.56 -13.31
CA PHE A 275 -8.62 -5.12 -12.74
C PHE A 275 -9.44 -4.03 -12.04
N PHE A 276 -8.84 -3.25 -11.13
CA PHE A 276 -9.56 -2.16 -10.47
C PHE A 276 -10.08 -1.09 -11.44
N ILE A 277 -9.28 -0.72 -12.44
CA ILE A 277 -9.72 0.26 -13.44
C ILE A 277 -10.93 -0.28 -14.22
N LYS A 278 -10.90 -1.55 -14.67
CA LYS A 278 -12.02 -2.18 -15.38
C LYS A 278 -13.25 -2.32 -14.48
N THR A 279 -13.08 -2.70 -13.22
CA THR A 279 -14.19 -2.80 -12.26
C THR A 279 -14.87 -1.45 -12.03
N ILE A 280 -14.12 -0.34 -11.97
CA ILE A 280 -14.67 1.00 -11.71
C ILE A 280 -15.25 1.63 -12.98
N LEU A 281 -14.55 1.54 -14.12
CA LEU A 281 -14.96 2.19 -15.37
C LEU A 281 -15.87 1.31 -16.25
N GLY A 282 -16.00 0.02 -15.95
CA GLY A 282 -16.79 -0.92 -16.73
C GLY A 282 -16.39 -0.93 -18.21
N ASP A 283 -17.37 -0.89 -19.11
CA ASP A 283 -17.16 -0.93 -20.57
C ASP A 283 -16.56 0.32 -21.17
N VAL A 284 -16.40 1.38 -20.37
CA VAL A 284 -15.61 2.55 -20.76
C VAL A 284 -14.14 2.16 -20.89
N TYR A 285 -13.65 1.15 -20.16
CA TYR A 285 -12.30 0.60 -20.36
C TYR A 285 -12.28 -0.35 -21.57
N ARG A 286 -11.82 0.17 -22.72
CA ARG A 286 -11.55 -0.57 -23.97
C ARG A 286 -10.06 -0.59 -24.28
#